data_AF-W4UPK7-F1
#
_entry.id   AF-W4UPK7-F1
#
_cell.length_a   1.000
_cell.length_b   1.000
_cell.length_c   1.000
_cell.angle_alpha   90.00
_cell.angle_beta   90.00
_cell.angle_gamma   90.00
#
_symmetry.space_group_name_H-M   'P 1'
#
loop_
_entity.id
_entity.type
_entity.pdbx_description
1 polymer ?
#
loop_
_entity_poly.entity_id
_entity_poly.type
_entity_poly.pdbx_seq_one_letter_code
_entity_poly.pdbx_strand_id
1 'polypeptide(L)'
;MNVLDMIAVATPITACFIRLANLMNSEIIGKPTDAPWAFVFERIDMLPRHPGQLYEAIAYLLLFFIMLYLYKNYGKKLHRGFFFGLCLSYIFTFRFFIEFVKENQESFEDGMMFNMGQWLSVPFILIGFYFMFFYERKKRMEKK
;
A
#
# COMPACT_ATOMS: atom_id res chain seq x y z
N MET A 1 16.53 -7.34 -15.72
CA MET A 1 15.31 -7.01 -14.94
C MET A 1 14.14 -7.75 -15.57
N ASN A 2 13.20 -8.28 -14.79
CA ASN A 2 12.02 -8.97 -15.33
C ASN A 2 10.86 -7.96 -15.52
N VAL A 3 9.87 -8.29 -16.35
CA VAL A 3 8.69 -7.44 -16.59
C VAL A 3 7.98 -7.05 -15.28
N LEU A 4 7.86 -7.98 -14.32
CA LEU A 4 7.24 -7.72 -13.01
C LEU A 4 7.96 -6.63 -12.21
N ASP A 5 9.29 -6.57 -12.24
CA ASP A 5 10.06 -5.54 -11.53
C ASP A 5 9.88 -4.16 -12.19
N MET A 6 9.70 -4.11 -13.52
CA MET A 6 9.41 -2.86 -14.24
C MET A 6 8.03 -2.33 -13.90
N ILE A 7 7.02 -3.20 -13.89
CA ILE A 7 5.65 -2.85 -13.51
C ILE A 7 5.63 -2.36 -12.06
N ALA A 8 6.32 -3.06 -11.15
CA ALA A 8 6.37 -2.71 -9.74
C ALA A 8 6.94 -1.30 -9.46
N VAL A 9 7.83 -0.77 -10.30
CA VAL A 9 8.33 0.61 -10.17
C VAL A 9 7.25 1.65 -10.52
N ALA A 10 6.36 1.33 -11.47
CA ALA A 10 5.28 2.23 -11.89
C ALA A 10 3.98 2.07 -11.05
N THR A 11 3.77 0.91 -10.42
CA THR A 11 2.56 0.64 -9.61
C THR A 11 2.26 1.70 -8.53
N PRO A 12 3.25 2.24 -7.77
CA PRO A 12 2.95 3.14 -6.66
C PRO A 12 2.31 4.47 -7.10
N ILE A 13 2.72 5.02 -8.26
CA ILE A 13 2.09 6.25 -8.77
C ILE A 13 0.65 6.00 -9.22
N THR A 14 0.39 4.84 -9.84
CA THR A 14 -0.97 4.42 -10.19
C THR A 14 -1.82 4.24 -8.93
N ALA A 15 -1.29 3.58 -7.89
CA ALA A 15 -1.98 3.40 -6.62
C ALA A 15 -2.28 4.75 -5.93
N CYS A 16 -1.35 5.71 -5.97
CA CYS A 16 -1.57 7.06 -5.48
C CYS A 16 -2.78 7.72 -6.16
N PHE A 17 -2.83 7.71 -7.49
CA PHE A 17 -3.96 8.30 -8.22
C PHE A 17 -5.28 7.60 -7.96
N ILE A 18 -5.29 6.28 -7.78
CA ILE A 18 -6.50 5.55 -7.38
C ILE A 18 -7.01 6.08 -6.04
N ARG A 19 -6.14 6.27 -5.04
CA ARG A 19 -6.53 6.80 -3.72
C ARG A 19 -7.00 8.24 -3.78
N LEU A 20 -6.38 9.08 -4.61
CA LEU A 20 -6.86 10.44 -4.84
C LEU A 20 -8.24 10.45 -5.51
N ALA A 21 -8.50 9.54 -6.45
CA ALA A 21 -9.83 9.39 -7.04
C ALA A 21 -10.88 8.99 -5.99
N ASN A 22 -10.56 8.04 -5.10
CA ASN A 22 -11.46 7.67 -4.00
C ASN A 22 -11.74 8.86 -3.06
N LEU A 23 -10.73 9.70 -2.79
CA LEU A 23 -10.89 10.93 -2.01
C LEU A 23 -11.89 11.88 -2.69
N MET A 24 -11.74 12.12 -4.00
CA MET A 24 -12.65 13.00 -4.77
C MET A 24 -14.08 12.45 -4.83
N ASN A 25 -14.23 11.13 -4.83
CA ASN A 25 -15.55 10.46 -4.83
C ASN A 25 -16.16 10.31 -3.42
N SER A 26 -15.45 10.69 -2.36
CA SER A 26 -15.88 10.47 -0.96
C SER A 26 -16.11 8.99 -0.61
N GLU A 27 -15.26 8.10 -1.11
CA GLU A 27 -15.34 6.65 -0.90
C GLU A 27 -14.30 6.14 0.10
N ILE A 28 -14.62 5.11 0.88
CA ILE A 28 -13.70 4.45 1.83
C ILE A 28 -13.22 5.44 2.92
N ILE A 29 -14.18 6.14 3.52
CA ILE A 29 -13.93 7.23 4.47
C ILE A 29 -13.37 6.74 5.81
N GLY A 30 -12.72 7.68 6.51
CA GLY A 30 -12.22 7.47 7.85
C GLY A 30 -13.30 7.48 8.92
N LYS A 31 -12.94 6.96 10.10
CA LYS A 31 -13.69 7.16 11.33
C LYS A 31 -13.72 8.66 11.70
N PRO A 32 -14.77 9.12 12.40
CA PRO A 32 -14.83 10.48 12.93
C PRO A 32 -13.63 10.79 13.83
N THR A 33 -13.12 12.02 13.75
CA THR A 33 -11.91 12.43 14.48
C THR A 33 -11.87 13.93 14.70
N ASP A 34 -11.28 14.33 15.82
CA ASP A 34 -11.05 15.74 16.18
C ASP A 34 -9.63 16.22 15.82
N ALA A 35 -8.89 15.43 15.02
CA ALA A 35 -7.54 15.81 14.58
C ALA A 35 -7.56 17.12 13.77
N PRO A 36 -6.53 17.99 13.89
CA PRO A 36 -6.53 19.30 13.23
C PRO A 36 -6.42 19.24 11.70
N TRP A 37 -6.10 18.08 11.14
CA TRP A 37 -6.10 17.80 9.69
C TRP A 37 -7.28 16.90 9.26
N ALA A 38 -8.32 16.80 10.09
CA ALA A 38 -9.54 16.09 9.72
C ALA A 38 -10.15 16.68 8.45
N PHE A 39 -10.77 15.82 7.66
CA PHE A 39 -11.35 16.17 6.37
C PHE A 39 -12.86 15.92 6.44
N VAL A 40 -13.64 16.90 5.97
CA VAL A 40 -15.11 16.80 5.91
C VAL A 40 -15.50 16.28 4.52
N PHE A 41 -16.21 15.16 4.49
CA PHE A 41 -16.70 14.54 3.27
C PHE A 41 -18.15 14.98 3.03
N GLU A 42 -18.35 16.20 2.51
CA GLU A 42 -19.66 16.85 2.38
C GLU A 42 -20.73 16.01 1.67
N ARG A 43 -20.33 15.08 0.78
CA ARG A 43 -21.24 14.18 0.07
C ARG A 43 -21.83 13.06 0.95
N ILE A 44 -21.22 12.80 2.09
CA ILE A 44 -21.62 11.75 3.04
C ILE A 44 -22.24 12.40 4.28
N ASP A 45 -21.46 13.21 4.98
CA ASP A 45 -21.89 13.92 6.19
C ASP A 45 -21.03 15.17 6.43
N MET A 46 -21.42 15.98 7.42
CA MET A 46 -20.66 17.16 7.85
C MET A 46 -19.72 16.86 9.03
N LEU A 47 -19.36 15.58 9.24
CA LEU A 47 -18.50 15.20 10.35
C LEU A 47 -17.02 15.23 9.91
N PRO A 48 -16.13 15.79 10.75
CA PRO A 48 -14.70 15.71 10.49
C PRO A 48 -14.21 14.26 10.67
N ARG A 49 -13.54 13.73 9.65
CA ARG A 49 -13.08 12.33 9.59
C ARG A 49 -11.62 12.23 9.21
N HIS A 50 -10.98 11.11 9.52
CA HIS A 50 -9.62 10.87 9.04
C HIS A 50 -9.60 10.71 7.51
N PRO A 51 -8.80 11.49 6.75
CA PRO A 51 -8.64 11.28 5.31
C PRO A 51 -7.72 10.09 5.01
N GLY A 52 -8.17 8.87 5.31
CA GLY A 52 -7.38 7.65 5.15
C GLY A 52 -6.85 7.45 3.73
N GLN A 53 -7.62 7.84 2.71
CA GLN A 53 -7.23 7.79 1.31
C GLN A 53 -6.05 8.74 1.02
N LEU A 54 -6.03 9.92 1.66
CA LEU A 54 -4.92 10.85 1.52
C LEU A 54 -3.65 10.31 2.18
N TYR A 55 -3.77 9.66 3.34
CA TYR A 55 -2.63 8.98 3.98
C TYR A 55 -2.05 7.90 3.06
N GLU A 56 -2.91 7.07 2.44
CA GLU A 56 -2.49 6.05 1.48
C GLU A 56 -1.84 6.69 0.24
N ALA A 57 -2.45 7.74 -0.33
CA ALA A 57 -1.92 8.43 -1.49
C ALA A 57 -0.52 9.00 -1.24
N ILE A 58 -0.31 9.67 -0.10
CA ILE A 58 1.00 10.21 0.28
C ILE A 58 2.01 9.09 0.45
N ALA A 59 1.67 8.00 1.15
CA ALA A 59 2.55 6.86 1.32
C ALA A 59 2.96 6.23 -0.04
N TYR A 60 2.00 6.06 -0.96
CA TYR A 60 2.27 5.49 -2.28
C TYR A 60 3.07 6.44 -3.18
N LEU A 61 2.87 7.76 -3.05
CA LEU A 61 3.68 8.75 -3.74
C LEU A 61 5.13 8.76 -3.22
N LEU A 62 5.33 8.67 -1.91
CA LEU A 62 6.66 8.53 -1.32
C LEU A 62 7.34 7.25 -1.81
N LEU A 63 6.61 6.13 -1.83
CA LEU A 63 7.10 4.88 -2.39
C LEU A 63 7.53 5.03 -3.84
N PHE A 64 6.76 5.75 -4.66
CA PHE A 64 7.13 6.00 -6.06
C PHE A 64 8.49 6.69 -6.19
N PHE A 65 8.74 7.76 -5.42
CA PHE A 65 10.03 8.44 -5.45
C PHE A 65 11.17 7.57 -4.93
N ILE A 66 10.93 6.76 -3.88
CA ILE A 66 11.90 5.77 -3.39
C ILE A 66 12.22 4.75 -4.49
N MET A 67 11.21 4.23 -5.19
CA MET A 67 11.38 3.28 -6.28
C MET A 67 12.18 3.89 -7.43
N LEU A 68 11.88 5.12 -7.86
CA LEU A 68 12.64 5.81 -8.90
C LEU A 68 14.09 6.03 -8.50
N TYR A 69 14.34 6.45 -7.25
CA TYR A 69 15.68 6.65 -6.73
C TYR A 69 16.47 5.33 -6.70
N LEU A 70 15.88 4.25 -6.17
CA LEU A 70 16.50 2.94 -6.13
C LEU A 70 16.74 2.36 -7.52
N TYR A 71 15.78 2.55 -8.43
CA TYR A 71 15.91 2.11 -9.81
C TYR A 71 17.07 2.82 -10.53
N LYS A 72 17.14 4.14 -10.43
CA LYS A 72 18.18 4.95 -11.08
C LYS A 72 19.58 4.66 -10.55
N ASN A 73 19.73 4.54 -9.23
CA ASN A 73 21.05 4.42 -8.59
C ASN A 73 21.51 2.97 -8.35
N TYR A 74 20.57 2.04 -8.18
CA TYR A 74 20.85 0.66 -7.75
C TYR A 74 20.18 -0.41 -8.62
N GLY A 75 19.47 -0.06 -9.69
CA GLY A 75 18.70 -1.02 -10.51
C GLY A 75 19.52 -2.17 -11.13
N LYS A 76 20.83 -1.99 -11.33
CA LYS A 76 21.75 -3.06 -11.79
C LYS A 76 22.37 -3.89 -10.66
N LYS A 77 22.37 -3.37 -9.43
CA LYS A 77 22.95 -4.01 -8.24
C LYS A 77 21.93 -4.84 -7.46
N LEU A 78 20.66 -4.43 -7.52
CA LEU A 78 19.57 -5.12 -6.86
C LEU A 78 19.18 -6.39 -7.61
N HIS A 79 18.81 -7.41 -6.86
CA HIS A 79 18.46 -8.71 -7.42
C HIS A 79 17.07 -8.72 -8.03
N ARG A 80 16.82 -9.75 -8.85
CA ARG A 80 15.50 -9.97 -9.46
C ARG A 80 14.44 -10.18 -8.36
N GLY A 81 13.27 -9.58 -8.52
CA GLY A 81 12.16 -9.68 -7.56
C GLY A 81 12.25 -8.71 -6.38
N PHE A 82 13.35 -7.96 -6.21
CA PHE A 82 13.47 -6.98 -5.13
C PHE A 82 12.42 -5.86 -5.25
N PHE A 83 12.30 -5.24 -6.43
CA PHE A 83 11.36 -4.15 -6.66
C PHE A 83 9.91 -4.61 -6.52
N PHE A 84 9.59 -5.81 -7.04
CA PHE A 84 8.29 -6.44 -6.82
C PHE A 84 8.01 -6.67 -5.33
N GLY A 85 8.97 -7.27 -4.60
CA GLY A 85 8.83 -7.54 -3.17
C GLY A 85 8.64 -6.29 -2.33
N LEU A 86 9.44 -5.24 -2.60
CA LEU A 86 9.35 -3.94 -1.94
C LEU A 86 8.02 -3.24 -2.22
N CYS A 87 7.54 -3.29 -3.47
CA CYS A 87 6.26 -2.68 -3.84
C CYS A 87 5.12 -3.34 -3.06
N LEU A 88 5.12 -4.68 -3.03
CA LEU A 88 4.08 -5.46 -2.39
C LEU A 88 4.10 -5.28 -0.87
N SER A 89 5.25 -5.44 -0.22
CA SER A 89 5.35 -5.30 1.23
C SER A 89 4.97 -3.90 1.70
N TYR A 90 5.44 -2.86 1.02
CA TYR A 90 5.17 -1.47 1.41
C TYR A 90 3.69 -1.12 1.27
N ILE A 91 3.08 -1.37 0.10
CA ILE A 91 1.66 -1.01 -0.13
C ILE A 91 0.76 -1.69 0.89
N PHE A 92 0.93 -3.00 1.09
CA PHE A 92 0.05 -3.75 1.99
C PHE A 92 0.33 -3.48 3.47
N THR A 93 1.56 -3.10 3.84
CA THR A 93 1.87 -2.67 5.21
C THR A 93 1.18 -1.35 5.55
N PHE A 94 1.29 -0.35 4.67
CA PHE A 94 0.57 0.92 4.87
C PHE A 94 -0.95 0.72 4.85
N ARG A 95 -1.45 -0.11 3.95
CA ARG A 95 -2.87 -0.51 3.92
C ARG A 95 -3.31 -1.09 5.27
N PHE A 96 -2.57 -2.04 5.83
CA PHE A 96 -2.90 -2.67 7.11
C PHE A 96 -3.06 -1.65 8.25
N PHE A 97 -2.12 -0.70 8.35
CA PHE A 97 -2.14 0.31 9.41
C PHE A 97 -3.21 1.39 9.18
N ILE A 98 -3.39 1.86 7.95
CA ILE A 98 -4.38 2.89 7.64
C ILE A 98 -5.80 2.35 7.78
N GLU A 99 -6.01 1.05 7.60
CA GLU A 99 -7.33 0.46 7.78
C GLU A 99 -7.86 0.58 9.23
N PHE A 100 -7.00 0.77 10.24
CA PHE A 100 -7.47 1.03 11.62
C PHE A 100 -8.21 2.37 11.75
N VAL A 101 -7.83 3.37 10.95
CA VAL A 101 -8.45 4.71 10.96
C VAL A 101 -9.64 4.81 10.01
N LYS A 102 -9.93 3.75 9.24
CA LYS A 102 -11.06 3.67 8.33
C LYS A 102 -12.28 3.04 8.99
N GLU A 103 -13.45 3.41 8.49
CA GLU A 103 -14.67 2.69 8.84
C GLU A 103 -14.71 1.33 8.15
N ASN A 104 -15.34 0.37 8.81
CA ASN A 104 -15.63 -0.92 8.22
C ASN A 104 -16.61 -0.71 7.06
N GLN A 105 -16.38 -1.40 5.96
CA GLN A 105 -17.20 -1.23 4.76
C GLN A 105 -18.47 -2.06 4.84
N GLU A 106 -18.43 -3.17 5.58
CA GLU A 106 -19.51 -4.14 5.66
C GLU A 106 -19.81 -4.48 7.12
N SER A 107 -21.10 -4.61 7.45
CA SER A 107 -21.57 -4.84 8.83
C SER A 107 -21.10 -6.15 9.46
N PHE A 108 -20.69 -7.14 8.65
CA PHE A 108 -20.11 -8.37 9.17
C PHE A 108 -18.69 -8.17 9.72
N GLU A 109 -18.00 -7.09 9.34
CA GLU A 109 -16.65 -6.77 9.80
C GLU A 109 -16.64 -6.23 11.24
N ASP A 110 -17.78 -5.75 11.75
CA ASP A 110 -17.90 -5.12 13.07
C ASP A 110 -17.60 -6.07 14.24
N GLY A 111 -17.67 -7.39 14.00
CA GLY A 111 -17.31 -8.42 14.98
C GLY A 111 -15.92 -9.03 14.80
N MET A 112 -15.16 -8.61 13.79
CA MET A 112 -13.87 -9.22 13.46
C MET A 112 -12.71 -8.52 14.18
N MET A 113 -11.71 -9.29 14.64
CA MET A 113 -10.50 -8.75 15.27
C MET A 113 -9.71 -7.83 14.31
N PHE A 114 -9.69 -8.19 13.03
CA PHE A 114 -9.16 -7.40 11.93
C PHE A 114 -10.17 -7.45 10.80
N ASN A 115 -10.36 -6.34 10.09
CA ASN A 115 -11.25 -6.33 8.93
C ASN A 115 -10.68 -7.14 7.76
N MET A 116 -11.49 -7.35 6.72
CA MET A 116 -11.07 -8.15 5.58
C MET A 116 -9.87 -7.53 4.86
N GLY A 117 -9.81 -6.19 4.80
CA GLY A 117 -8.68 -5.46 4.22
C GLY A 117 -7.35 -5.76 4.90
N GLN A 118 -7.35 -5.90 6.22
CA GLN A 118 -6.19 -6.23 7.03
C GLN A 118 -5.78 -7.70 6.87
N TRP A 119 -6.73 -8.63 6.93
CA TRP A 119 -6.46 -10.05 6.71
C TRP A 119 -5.87 -10.32 5.34
N LEU A 120 -6.40 -9.69 4.29
CA LEU A 120 -5.86 -9.79 2.94
C LEU A 120 -4.47 -9.19 2.83
N SER A 121 -4.12 -8.20 3.64
CA SER A 121 -2.80 -7.56 3.59
C SER A 121 -1.67 -8.45 4.10
N VAL A 122 -1.91 -9.25 5.14
CA VAL A 122 -0.90 -10.13 5.75
C VAL A 122 -0.18 -11.06 4.75
N PRO A 123 -0.88 -11.88 3.92
CA PRO A 123 -0.20 -12.76 2.99
C PRO A 123 0.63 -12.00 1.95
N PHE A 124 0.15 -10.85 1.46
CA PHE A 124 0.91 -10.04 0.50
C PHE A 124 2.16 -9.42 1.12
N ILE A 125 2.11 -9.00 2.39
CA ILE A 125 3.28 -8.54 3.13
C ILE A 125 4.33 -9.65 3.22
N LEU A 126 3.93 -10.86 3.62
CA LEU A 126 4.82 -12.01 3.75
C LEU A 126 5.46 -12.40 2.41
N ILE A 127 4.66 -12.45 1.34
CA ILE A 127 5.15 -12.72 -0.02
C ILE A 127 6.15 -11.62 -0.44
N GLY A 128 5.85 -10.36 -0.16
CA GLY A 128 6.73 -9.24 -0.48
C GLY A 128 8.10 -9.38 0.17
N PHE A 129 8.13 -9.66 1.48
CA PHE A 129 9.38 -9.91 2.21
C PHE A 129 10.13 -11.15 1.71
N TYR A 130 9.42 -12.22 1.35
CA TYR A 130 10.03 -13.40 0.76
C TYR A 130 10.79 -13.07 -0.54
N PHE A 131 10.15 -12.33 -1.45
CA PHE A 131 10.77 -11.93 -2.70
C PHE A 131 11.94 -10.96 -2.50
N MET A 132 11.87 -10.11 -1.48
CA MET A 132 12.91 -9.14 -1.16
C MET A 132 14.17 -9.74 -0.54
N PHE A 133 14.09 -10.86 0.19
CA PHE A 133 15.25 -11.41 0.92
C PHE A 133 15.70 -12.80 0.47
N PHE A 134 14.79 -13.66 0.00
CA PHE A 134 15.05 -15.09 -0.16
C PHE A 134 15.05 -15.58 -1.61
N TYR A 135 14.43 -14.84 -2.53
CA TYR A 135 14.24 -15.28 -3.91
C TYR A 135 15.55 -15.57 -4.66
N GLU A 136 16.55 -14.69 -4.55
CA GLU A 136 17.81 -14.89 -5.28
C GLU A 136 18.69 -15.99 -4.66
N ARG A 137 18.64 -16.18 -3.33
CA ARG A 137 19.39 -17.25 -2.64
C ARG A 137 18.93 -18.63 -3.13
N LYS A 138 17.61 -18.83 -3.26
CA LYS A 138 17.04 -20.09 -3.74
C LYS A 138 17.49 -20.41 -5.17
N LYS A 139 17.42 -19.43 -6.07
CA LYS A 139 17.81 -19.61 -7.49
C LYS A 139 19.31 -19.87 -7.70
N ARG A 140 20.18 -19.37 -6.80
CA ARG A 140 21.60 -19.70 -6.82
C ARG A 140 21.88 -21.13 -6.32
N MET A 141 21.09 -21.64 -5.37
CA MET A 141 21.24 -23.01 -4.89
C MET A 141 20.68 -24.05 -5.88
N GLU A 142 19.57 -23.73 -6.57
CA GLU A 142 18.98 -24.59 -7.61
C GLU A 142 19.83 -24.71 -8.89
N LYS A 143 20.81 -23.80 -9.08
CA LYS A 143 21.73 -23.80 -10.22
C LYS A 143 23.06 -24.51 -9.94
N LYS A 144 23.31 -24.93 -8.69
CA LYS A 144 24.45 -25.76 -8.31
C LYS A 144 24.05 -27.22 -8.32
#